data_AF-A0A1G2EXL9-F1
#
_entry.id   AF-A0A1G2EXL9-F1
#
_cell.length_a   1.000
_cell.length_b   1.000
_cell.length_c   1.000
_cell.angle_alpha   90.00
_cell.angle_beta   90.00
_cell.angle_gamma   90.00
#
_symmetry.space_group_name_H-M   'P 1'
#
loop_
_entity.id
_entity.type
_entity.pdbx_description
1 polymer ?
#
loop_
_entity_poly.entity_id
_entity_poly.type
_entity_poly.pdbx_seq_one_letter_code
_entity_poly.pdbx_strand_id
1 'polypeptide(L)'
;MKKVLISVFVVIFMVFAPFSVLGNKNLVSAALVGGPFGGQVLKIDRFCAGGFTFILGPPSPGLYFYPYFAVTYLYGPPNRPGKWALGLASAGGVCVAGKKTYPTQYTVIMIGTSL
;
A
#
# COMPACT_ATOMS: atom_id res chain seq x y z
N MET A 1 42.53 -23.32 1.10
CA MET A 1 42.23 -22.08 1.86
C MET A 1 41.72 -20.93 0.97
N LYS A 2 42.37 -20.58 -0.15
CA LYS A 2 41.91 -19.49 -1.06
C LYS A 2 40.48 -19.63 -1.60
N LYS A 3 40.01 -20.84 -1.92
CA LYS A 3 38.64 -21.09 -2.44
C LYS A 3 37.53 -20.85 -1.43
N VAL A 4 37.81 -21.08 -0.14
CA VAL A 4 36.83 -20.88 0.95
C VAL A 4 36.65 -19.38 1.22
N LEU A 5 37.74 -18.62 1.15
CA LEU A 5 37.72 -17.16 1.34
C LEU A 5 36.83 -16.46 0.29
N ILE A 6 36.90 -16.91 -0.97
CA ILE A 6 36.10 -16.35 -2.08
C ILE A 6 34.61 -16.66 -1.87
N SER A 7 34.28 -17.88 -1.45
CA SER A 7 32.88 -18.28 -1.19
C SER A 7 32.24 -17.46 -0.07
N VAL A 8 32.98 -17.22 1.02
CA VAL A 8 32.48 -16.38 2.13
C VAL A 8 32.27 -14.93 1.66
N PHE A 9 33.17 -14.39 0.84
CA PHE A 9 33.04 -13.04 0.31
C PHE A 9 31.81 -12.87 -0.60
N VAL A 10 31.50 -13.86 -1.44
CA VAL A 10 30.32 -13.84 -2.32
C VAL A 10 29.02 -13.89 -1.51
N VAL A 11 28.96 -14.70 -0.47
CA VAL A 11 27.79 -14.80 0.41
C VAL A 11 27.56 -13.48 1.16
N ILE A 12 28.63 -12.87 1.68
CA ILE A 12 28.54 -11.54 2.33
C ILE A 12 28.08 -10.49 1.31
N PHE A 13 28.62 -10.50 0.09
CA PHE A 13 28.21 -9.53 -0.93
C PHE A 13 26.74 -9.69 -1.33
N MET A 14 26.22 -10.92 -1.45
CA MET A 14 24.80 -11.16 -1.74
C MET A 14 23.87 -10.73 -0.60
N VAL A 15 24.29 -10.86 0.65
CA VAL A 15 23.48 -10.48 1.82
C VAL A 15 23.49 -8.96 2.02
N PHE A 16 24.62 -8.29 1.77
CA PHE A 16 24.77 -6.86 2.04
C PHE A 16 24.53 -5.95 0.82
N ALA A 17 24.69 -6.42 -0.42
CA ALA A 17 24.39 -5.64 -1.62
C ALA A 17 22.95 -5.07 -1.69
N PRO A 18 21.88 -5.77 -1.26
CA PRO A 18 20.54 -5.17 -1.29
C PRO A 18 20.37 -4.02 -0.29
N PHE A 19 21.21 -3.92 0.75
CA PHE A 19 21.14 -2.84 1.74
C PHE A 19 21.88 -1.56 1.32
N SER A 20 22.76 -1.65 0.30
CA SER A 20 23.59 -0.52 -0.16
C SER A 20 22.88 0.41 -1.15
N VAL A 21 21.66 0.09 -1.59
CA VAL A 21 20.85 0.95 -2.47
C VAL A 21 20.04 1.94 -1.63
N LEU A 22 20.72 2.72 -0.79
CA LEU A 22 20.12 3.85 -0.05
C LEU A 22 20.95 5.10 -0.31
N GLY A 23 20.94 5.57 -1.55
CA GLY A 23 21.75 6.71 -1.95
C GLY A 23 21.46 7.21 -3.35
N ASN A 24 20.19 7.41 -3.72
CA ASN A 24 19.90 8.18 -4.93
C ASN A 24 18.79 9.20 -4.68
N LYS A 25 19.17 10.48 -4.77
CA LYS A 25 18.30 11.66 -4.60
C LYS A 25 17.40 11.92 -5.83
N ASN A 26 17.21 10.90 -6.69
CA ASN A 26 16.37 10.93 -7.88
C ASN A 26 15.04 10.17 -7.69
N LEU A 27 14.60 9.95 -6.46
CA LEU A 27 13.26 9.44 -6.11
C LEU A 27 12.17 10.51 -6.31
N VAL A 28 12.18 11.16 -7.48
CA VAL A 28 11.11 12.06 -7.93
C VAL A 28 10.57 11.51 -9.25
N SER A 29 9.98 10.30 -9.20
CA SER A 29 8.96 9.83 -10.15
C SER A 29 8.43 8.41 -9.86
N ALA A 30 8.29 8.02 -8.59
CA ALA A 30 7.52 6.83 -8.21
C ALA A 30 6.22 7.16 -7.46
N ALA A 31 6.03 8.44 -7.08
CA ALA A 31 4.84 8.88 -6.35
C ALA A 31 3.55 8.84 -7.19
N LEU A 32 3.64 8.80 -8.53
CA LEU A 32 2.47 8.74 -9.39
C LEU A 32 1.90 7.33 -9.60
N VAL A 33 2.69 6.27 -9.39
CA VAL A 33 2.26 4.89 -9.72
C VAL A 33 1.59 4.19 -8.53
N GLY A 34 1.75 4.74 -7.31
CA GLY A 34 1.30 4.10 -6.08
C GLY A 34 2.12 2.85 -5.73
N GLY A 35 2.09 2.48 -4.46
CA GLY A 35 2.73 1.27 -3.95
C GLY A 35 1.74 0.12 -3.80
N PRO A 36 2.20 -1.15 -3.88
CA PRO A 36 1.36 -2.27 -3.53
C PRO A 36 1.00 -2.21 -2.05
N PHE A 37 -0.26 -2.51 -1.75
CA PHE A 37 -0.73 -2.67 -0.38
C PHE A 37 -1.53 -3.96 -0.24
N GLY A 38 -1.60 -4.46 0.98
CA GLY A 38 -2.50 -5.53 1.34
C GLY A 38 -2.68 -5.66 2.84
N GLY A 39 -3.81 -6.20 3.24
CA GLY A 39 -4.14 -6.40 4.65
C GLY A 39 -5.59 -6.82 4.86
N GLN A 40 -5.89 -7.24 6.08
CA GLN A 40 -7.27 -7.51 6.47
C GLN A 40 -8.01 -6.20 6.75
N VAL A 41 -9.21 -6.07 6.22
CA VAL A 41 -10.10 -4.93 6.46
C VAL A 41 -10.63 -4.99 7.89
N LEU A 42 -10.24 -4.04 8.72
CA LEU A 42 -10.65 -3.99 10.13
C LEU A 42 -11.93 -3.17 10.32
N LYS A 43 -12.09 -2.09 9.55
CA LYS A 43 -13.23 -1.17 9.65
C LYS A 43 -13.52 -0.52 8.30
N ILE A 44 -14.78 -0.23 8.04
CA ILE A 44 -15.24 0.51 6.86
C ILE A 44 -16.16 1.65 7.34
N ASP A 45 -15.90 2.85 6.85
CA ASP A 45 -16.60 4.07 7.21
C ASP A 45 -17.09 4.79 5.93
N ARG A 46 -18.41 4.90 5.75
CA ARG A 46 -19.04 5.37 4.49
C ARG A 46 -19.54 6.82 4.53
N PHE A 47 -18.87 7.67 5.31
CA PHE A 47 -19.29 9.06 5.49
C PHE A 47 -18.69 10.03 4.45
N CYS A 48 -17.80 9.55 3.60
CA CYS A 48 -17.09 10.36 2.61
C CYS A 48 -17.95 10.62 1.35
N ALA A 49 -17.96 11.84 0.88
CA ALA A 49 -18.42 12.18 -0.46
C ALA A 49 -17.43 11.64 -1.50
N GLY A 50 -17.95 10.98 -2.55
CA GLY A 50 -17.14 10.44 -3.64
C GLY A 50 -16.37 9.16 -3.32
N GLY A 51 -16.67 8.49 -2.20
CA GLY A 51 -15.96 7.29 -1.81
C GLY A 51 -16.34 6.74 -0.44
N PHE A 52 -15.41 6.04 0.18
CA PHE A 52 -15.48 5.67 1.59
C PHE A 52 -14.06 5.45 2.12
N THR A 53 -13.90 5.43 3.43
CA THR A 53 -12.62 5.09 4.07
C THR A 53 -12.66 3.72 4.70
N PHE A 54 -11.52 3.05 4.77
CA PHE A 54 -11.38 1.79 5.46
C PHE A 54 -10.01 1.69 6.12
N ILE A 55 -9.95 0.93 7.21
CA ILE A 55 -8.73 0.67 7.95
C ILE A 55 -8.26 -0.74 7.60
N LEU A 56 -7.00 -0.86 7.19
CA LEU A 56 -6.33 -2.14 7.02
C LEU A 56 -5.48 -2.47 8.25
N GLY A 57 -5.43 -3.75 8.58
CA GLY A 57 -4.44 -4.35 9.47
C GLY A 57 -3.18 -4.76 8.72
N PRO A 58 -2.26 -5.49 9.38
CA PRO A 58 -1.05 -6.04 8.75
C PRO A 58 -1.34 -6.86 7.48
N PRO A 59 -0.41 -6.93 6.51
CA PRO A 59 0.97 -6.43 6.54
C PRO A 59 1.14 -4.94 6.21
N SER A 60 0.14 -4.28 5.62
CA SER A 60 0.17 -2.85 5.29
C SER A 60 -0.94 -2.11 6.05
N PRO A 61 -0.76 -1.85 7.36
CA PRO A 61 -1.79 -1.22 8.16
C PRO A 61 -1.91 0.26 7.79
N GLY A 62 -3.14 0.79 7.83
CA GLY A 62 -3.35 2.22 7.62
C GLY A 62 -4.79 2.59 7.30
N LEU A 63 -5.03 3.90 7.21
CA LEU A 63 -6.30 4.50 6.78
C LEU A 63 -6.26 4.80 5.28
N TYR A 64 -7.07 4.07 4.52
CA TYR A 64 -7.17 4.16 3.07
C TYR A 64 -8.47 4.87 2.68
N PHE A 65 -8.37 5.78 1.71
CA PHE A 65 -9.52 6.32 1.01
C PHE A 65 -9.76 5.53 -0.27
N TYR A 66 -10.95 4.96 -0.41
CA TYR A 66 -11.44 4.37 -1.64
C TYR A 66 -12.31 5.40 -2.38
N PRO A 67 -11.81 6.02 -3.47
CA PRO A 67 -12.66 6.83 -4.33
C PRO A 67 -13.54 5.95 -5.23
N TYR A 68 -14.73 6.41 -5.60
CA TYR A 68 -15.63 5.66 -6.48
C TYR A 68 -15.11 5.45 -7.91
N PHE A 69 -14.10 6.21 -8.32
CA PHE A 69 -13.40 6.03 -9.60
C PHE A 69 -12.20 5.08 -9.51
N ALA A 70 -11.92 4.48 -8.34
CA ALA A 70 -10.87 3.47 -8.22
C ALA A 70 -11.22 2.21 -9.04
N VAL A 71 -10.20 1.62 -9.65
CA VAL A 71 -10.37 0.39 -10.42
C VAL A 71 -10.60 -0.78 -9.46
N THR A 72 -11.65 -1.56 -9.70
CA THR A 72 -11.99 -2.68 -8.83
C THR A 72 -11.84 -4.00 -9.57
N TYR A 73 -11.16 -4.95 -8.94
CA TYR A 73 -10.95 -6.30 -9.43
C TYR A 73 -11.76 -7.31 -8.59
N LEU A 74 -11.34 -8.59 -8.60
CA LEU A 74 -12.03 -9.73 -8.01
C LEU A 74 -12.74 -9.40 -6.68
N TYR A 75 -14.02 -9.80 -6.58
CA TYR A 75 -14.90 -9.68 -5.41
C TYR A 75 -15.24 -8.25 -4.93
N GLY A 76 -14.90 -7.23 -5.73
CA GLY A 76 -15.39 -5.88 -5.49
C GLY A 76 -14.57 -5.11 -4.44
N PRO A 77 -15.02 -3.90 -4.08
CA PRO A 77 -14.37 -3.11 -3.05
C PRO A 77 -14.72 -3.67 -1.65
N PRO A 78 -13.96 -3.32 -0.60
CA PRO A 78 -14.26 -3.72 0.77
C PRO A 78 -15.69 -3.36 1.17
N ASN A 79 -16.52 -4.37 1.45
CA ASN A 79 -17.93 -4.20 1.81
C ASN A 79 -18.25 -4.63 3.24
N ARG A 80 -17.40 -5.45 3.87
CA ARG A 80 -17.48 -5.89 5.26
C ARG A 80 -16.08 -6.05 5.87
N PRO A 81 -15.93 -5.84 7.19
CA PRO A 81 -14.70 -6.20 7.91
C PRO A 81 -14.38 -7.70 7.79
N GLY A 82 -13.10 -8.05 7.97
CA GLY A 82 -12.58 -9.41 7.94
C GLY A 82 -12.09 -9.88 6.57
N LYS A 83 -12.49 -9.21 5.48
CA LYS A 83 -11.98 -9.50 4.12
C LYS A 83 -10.51 -9.11 3.99
N TRP A 84 -9.76 -9.87 3.21
CA TRP A 84 -8.45 -9.44 2.77
C TRP A 84 -8.60 -8.52 1.56
N ALA A 85 -7.85 -7.42 1.55
CA ALA A 85 -7.76 -6.50 0.44
C ALA A 85 -6.33 -6.47 -0.08
N LEU A 86 -6.17 -6.34 -1.40
CA LEU A 86 -4.90 -6.18 -2.08
C LEU A 86 -5.07 -5.20 -3.23
N GLY A 87 -4.06 -4.37 -3.50
CA GLY A 87 -4.14 -3.43 -4.61
C GLY A 87 -2.95 -2.50 -4.75
N LEU A 88 -3.15 -1.40 -5.46
CA LEU A 88 -2.21 -0.27 -5.55
C LEU A 88 -2.84 0.97 -4.93
N ALA A 89 -2.06 1.70 -4.14
CA ALA A 89 -2.48 2.96 -3.54
C ALA A 89 -1.37 4.01 -3.61
N SER A 90 -1.74 5.25 -3.90
CA SER A 90 -0.83 6.39 -3.76
C SER A 90 -0.76 6.86 -2.31
N ALA A 91 0.35 7.48 -1.94
CA ALA A 91 0.49 8.12 -0.64
C ALA A 91 -0.37 9.39 -0.57
N GLY A 92 -0.97 9.62 0.59
CA GLY A 92 -1.89 10.72 0.84
C GLY A 92 -3.28 10.46 0.26
N GLY A 93 -4.25 11.15 0.82
CA GLY A 93 -5.64 11.11 0.38
C GLY A 93 -6.52 11.97 1.25
N VAL A 94 -7.74 12.19 0.77
CA VAL A 94 -8.68 13.08 1.42
C VAL A 94 -10.09 12.53 1.31
N CYS A 95 -10.73 12.36 2.46
CA CYS A 95 -12.17 12.12 2.57
C CYS A 95 -12.87 13.43 2.90
N VAL A 96 -13.80 13.85 2.05
CA VAL A 96 -14.62 15.05 2.29
C VAL A 96 -15.97 14.63 2.85
N ALA A 97 -16.43 15.22 3.95
CA ALA A 97 -17.75 14.97 4.52
C ALA A 97 -18.45 16.31 4.81
N GLY A 98 -19.40 16.69 3.96
CA GLY A 98 -19.99 18.02 3.99
C GLY A 98 -18.92 19.11 3.76
N LYS A 99 -18.73 20.00 4.74
CA LYS A 99 -17.70 21.07 4.70
C LYS A 99 -16.38 20.67 5.37
N LYS A 100 -16.30 19.45 5.92
CA LYS A 100 -15.10 18.96 6.64
C LYS A 100 -14.26 18.06 5.76
N THR A 101 -12.97 18.10 5.99
CA THR A 101 -11.95 17.36 5.25
C THR A 101 -11.15 16.50 6.22
N TYR A 102 -11.09 15.20 5.95
CA TYR A 102 -10.39 14.21 6.76
C TYR A 102 -9.21 13.66 5.95
N PRO A 103 -7.97 13.89 6.39
CA PRO A 103 -6.81 13.35 5.69
C PRO A 103 -6.76 11.84 5.86
N THR A 104 -6.38 11.13 4.80
CA THR A 104 -6.08 9.70 4.82
C THR A 104 -4.63 9.47 4.47
N GLN A 105 -4.09 8.34 4.90
CA GLN A 105 -2.69 8.00 4.65
C GLN A 105 -2.46 7.59 3.20
N TYR A 106 -3.48 7.00 2.57
CA TYR A 106 -3.40 6.50 1.21
C TYR A 106 -4.70 6.75 0.43
N THR A 107 -4.58 6.79 -0.90
CA THR A 107 -5.70 6.79 -1.85
C THR A 107 -5.59 5.55 -2.72
N VAL A 108 -6.66 4.76 -2.76
CA VAL A 108 -6.72 3.56 -3.58
C VAL A 108 -6.79 3.94 -5.05
N ILE A 109 -5.87 3.38 -5.84
CA ILE A 109 -5.89 3.45 -7.31
C ILE A 109 -6.65 2.24 -7.85
N MET A 110 -6.30 1.06 -7.33
CA MET A 110 -7.00 -0.18 -7.65
C MET A 110 -7.04 -1.14 -6.48
N ILE A 111 -8.09 -1.97 -6.40
CA ILE A 111 -8.28 -2.91 -5.29
C ILE A 111 -9.04 -4.17 -5.73
N GLY A 112 -8.67 -5.31 -5.19
CA GLY A 112 -9.48 -6.52 -5.14
C GLY A 112 -9.63 -6.96 -3.68
N THR A 113 -10.67 -7.75 -3.39
CA THR A 113 -10.88 -8.30 -2.04
C THR A 113 -10.99 -9.82 -2.08
N SER A 114 -10.99 -10.48 -0.92
CA SER A 114 -11.35 -11.89 -0.78
C SER A 114 -12.87 -12.09 -0.73
N LEU A 115 -13.34 -13.33 -0.85
CA LEU A 115 -14.74 -13.73 -0.61
C LEU A 115 -15.21 -13.37 0.81
#